data_AF-A0A428UEB1-F1
#
_entry.id   AF-A0A428UEB1-F1
#
_cell.length_a   1.000
_cell.length_b   1.000
_cell.length_c   1.000
_cell.angle_alpha   90.00
_cell.angle_beta   90.00
_cell.angle_gamma   90.00
#
_symmetry.space_group_name_H-M   'P 1'
#
loop_
_entity.id
_entity.type
_entity.pdbx_description
1 polymer ?
#
loop_
_entity_poly.entity_id
_entity_poly.type
_entity_poly.pdbx_seq_one_letter_code
_entity_poly.pdbx_strand_id
1 'polypeptide(L)'
;MANSNHIDSSFTVTSGALCFGTLSNMHQGAQAPIQSPPTPSPRLTGTVVAHQFEHNVPAKNGTWNVYKLRDINSPRVDGWFAAHQDVDPLPELTKVLRVAELKKVFLVNRYDWGYYVGGNAVEEVDDEEDELASSNTIGITDYAHGNALVQKWARQKSRKRKSSENGVWMYIPDAEYMWGRFGFNDDYTEAHSFLYFTQRTDFSKTVFPGQITALKEN
;
A
#
# COMPACT_ATOMS: atom_id res chain seq x y z
N MET A 1 11.87 -15.17 24.20
CA MET A 1 11.29 -15.86 23.02
C MET A 1 10.34 -14.88 22.35
N ALA A 2 10.80 -14.16 21.33
CA ALA A 2 9.96 -13.23 20.55
C ALA A 2 9.20 -14.06 19.51
N ASN A 3 7.95 -14.42 19.82
CA ASN A 3 7.18 -15.37 19.01
C ASN A 3 6.15 -14.66 18.12
N SER A 4 6.40 -14.85 16.83
CA SER A 4 5.57 -14.62 15.64
C SER A 4 5.38 -13.16 15.19
N ASN A 5 5.89 -12.90 13.99
CA ASN A 5 5.48 -11.81 13.11
C ASN A 5 3.97 -11.95 12.87
N HIS A 6 3.15 -11.29 13.69
CA HIS A 6 1.70 -11.42 13.59
C HIS A 6 1.21 -10.84 12.26
N ILE A 7 0.79 -11.74 11.37
CA ILE A 7 0.11 -11.40 10.11
C ILE A 7 -1.31 -10.95 10.47
N ASP A 8 -1.65 -9.72 10.09
CA ASP A 8 -2.97 -9.13 10.33
C ASP A 8 -4.02 -9.69 9.36
N SER A 9 -3.63 -9.83 8.09
CA SER A 9 -4.42 -10.48 7.06
C SER A 9 -3.52 -10.91 5.90
N SER A 10 -4.06 -11.69 4.98
CA SER A 10 -3.39 -12.06 3.73
C SER A 10 -4.36 -11.97 2.57
N PHE A 11 -3.82 -11.78 1.37
CA PHE A 11 -4.56 -11.85 0.11
C PHE A 11 -3.71 -12.50 -0.98
N THR A 12 -4.32 -12.93 -2.07
CA THR A 12 -3.65 -13.66 -3.15
C THR A 12 -3.70 -12.86 -4.46
N VAL A 13 -2.55 -12.77 -5.12
CA VAL A 13 -2.40 -12.23 -6.48
C VAL A 13 -2.30 -13.40 -7.46
N THR A 14 -3.17 -13.42 -8.45
CA THR A 14 -3.20 -14.45 -9.51
C THR A 14 -3.02 -13.87 -10.90
N SER A 15 -3.27 -12.57 -11.04
CA SER A 15 -3.26 -11.86 -12.32
C SER A 15 -1.89 -11.34 -12.76
N GLY A 16 -0.87 -11.43 -11.90
CA GLY A 16 0.44 -10.84 -12.13
C GLY A 16 0.47 -9.32 -11.95
N ALA A 17 -0.59 -8.72 -11.39
CA ALA A 17 -0.67 -7.28 -11.17
C ALA A 17 -1.57 -6.91 -9.99
N LEU A 18 -1.32 -5.74 -9.43
CA LEU A 18 -2.13 -5.12 -8.39
C LEU A 18 -2.79 -3.85 -8.91
N CYS A 19 -4.06 -3.64 -8.57
CA CYS A 19 -4.69 -2.32 -8.60
C CYS A 19 -4.58 -1.70 -7.21
N PHE A 20 -4.27 -0.41 -7.13
CA PHE A 20 -4.03 0.28 -5.86
C PHE A 20 -4.64 1.69 -5.83
N GLY A 21 -4.85 2.23 -4.64
CA GLY A 21 -5.34 3.60 -4.43
C GLY A 21 -6.75 3.64 -3.84
N THR A 22 -7.52 4.69 -4.19
CA THR A 22 -8.95 4.80 -3.84
C THR A 22 -9.79 3.78 -4.61
N LEU A 23 -11.09 3.66 -4.29
CA LEU A 23 -11.99 2.81 -5.09
C LEU A 23 -12.01 3.22 -6.56
N SER A 24 -12.02 4.52 -6.84
CA SER A 24 -11.98 5.04 -8.21
C SER A 24 -10.69 4.67 -8.93
N ASN A 25 -9.53 4.77 -8.26
CA ASN A 25 -8.25 4.36 -8.86
C ASN A 25 -8.21 2.85 -9.12
N MET A 26 -8.67 2.03 -8.17
CA MET A 26 -8.70 0.58 -8.36
C MET A 26 -9.69 0.17 -9.47
N HIS A 27 -10.81 0.88 -9.60
CA HIS A 27 -11.78 0.65 -10.68
C HIS A 27 -11.18 0.95 -12.05
N GLN A 28 -10.53 2.10 -12.19
CA GLN A 28 -9.79 2.47 -13.40
C GLN A 28 -8.67 1.47 -13.69
N GLY A 29 -7.91 1.10 -12.66
CA GLY A 29 -6.79 0.16 -12.77
C GLY A 29 -7.20 -1.21 -13.26
N ALA A 30 -8.37 -1.69 -12.86
CA ALA A 30 -8.92 -2.97 -13.29
C ALA A 30 -9.52 -2.96 -14.72
N GLN A 31 -9.63 -1.79 -15.34
CA GLN A 31 -10.12 -1.61 -16.72
C GLN A 31 -9.01 -1.19 -17.69
N ALA A 32 -7.94 -0.59 -17.16
CA ALA A 32 -6.78 -0.21 -17.93
C ALA A 32 -5.87 -1.42 -18.19
N PRO A 33 -5.11 -1.46 -19.31
CA PRO A 33 -4.05 -2.44 -19.48
C PRO A 33 -3.08 -2.45 -18.30
N ILE A 34 -2.50 -3.61 -18.01
CA ILE A 34 -1.43 -3.71 -17.00
C ILE A 34 -0.25 -2.86 -17.47
N GLN A 35 0.13 -1.89 -16.64
CA GLN A 35 1.21 -0.96 -16.94
C GLN A 35 2.55 -1.69 -16.91
N SER A 36 3.46 -1.32 -17.82
CA SER A 36 4.80 -1.90 -17.85
C SER A 36 5.62 -1.44 -16.64
N PRO A 37 6.58 -2.25 -16.16
CA PRO A 37 7.48 -1.84 -15.09
C PRO A 37 8.17 -0.49 -15.40
N PRO A 38 8.48 0.34 -14.39
CA PRO A 38 8.97 1.69 -14.66
C PRO A 38 10.31 1.64 -15.39
N THR A 39 10.42 2.42 -16.46
CA THR A 39 11.62 2.46 -17.32
C THR A 39 11.94 3.90 -17.71
N PRO A 40 13.15 4.42 -17.40
CA PRO A 40 14.20 3.81 -16.58
C PRO A 40 13.82 3.77 -15.10
N SER A 41 14.60 3.03 -14.28
CA SER A 41 14.50 3.12 -12.81
C SER A 41 14.47 4.59 -12.35
N PRO A 42 13.68 4.95 -11.31
CA PRO A 42 13.49 6.32 -10.89
C PRO A 42 14.84 7.02 -10.65
N ARG A 43 15.00 8.26 -11.16
CA ARG A 43 16.18 9.10 -10.92
C ARG A 43 16.04 9.83 -9.59
N LEU A 44 17.14 9.94 -8.84
CA LEU A 44 17.23 10.57 -7.51
C LEU A 44 17.11 12.12 -7.51
N THR A 45 16.32 12.73 -8.40
CA THR A 45 16.34 14.21 -8.56
C THR A 45 14.96 14.86 -8.47
N GLY A 46 14.85 15.88 -7.61
CA GLY A 46 13.80 16.90 -7.63
C GLY A 46 12.44 16.47 -7.08
N THR A 47 11.60 17.47 -6.74
CA THR A 47 10.18 17.31 -6.38
C THR A 47 9.53 16.30 -7.32
N VAL A 48 8.87 15.27 -6.79
CA VAL A 48 8.25 14.16 -7.55
C VAL A 48 7.41 14.74 -8.70
N VAL A 49 7.96 14.76 -9.92
CA VAL A 49 7.28 15.24 -11.14
C VAL A 49 6.75 14.00 -11.87
N ALA A 50 5.43 13.88 -11.90
CA ALA A 50 4.60 13.00 -12.74
C ALA A 50 4.90 11.48 -12.68
N HIS A 51 3.90 10.74 -12.19
CA HIS A 51 3.92 9.28 -12.02
C HIS A 51 3.86 8.51 -13.36
N GLN A 52 4.63 7.42 -13.46
CA GLN A 52 4.53 6.44 -14.57
C GLN A 52 3.44 5.37 -14.32
N PHE A 53 3.02 5.18 -13.06
CA PHE A 53 1.93 4.28 -12.71
C PHE A 53 0.71 5.06 -12.24
N GLU A 54 -0.37 5.01 -13.01
CA GLU A 54 -1.59 5.73 -12.67
C GLU A 54 -2.52 4.88 -11.78
N HIS A 55 -2.69 3.59 -12.07
CA HIS A 55 -3.77 2.80 -11.43
C HIS A 55 -3.48 1.32 -11.13
N ASN A 56 -2.50 0.72 -11.81
CA ASN A 56 -2.10 -0.67 -11.58
C ASN A 56 -0.57 -0.87 -11.69
N VAL A 57 -0.04 -1.97 -11.16
CA VAL A 57 1.41 -2.26 -11.16
C VAL A 57 1.65 -3.75 -11.33
N PRO A 58 2.66 -4.19 -12.12
CA PRO A 58 3.09 -5.59 -12.16
C PRO A 58 3.48 -6.06 -10.77
N ALA A 59 3.03 -7.25 -10.39
CA ALA A 59 3.21 -7.76 -9.04
C ALA A 59 3.39 -9.28 -9.02
N LYS A 60 4.20 -9.73 -8.07
CA LYS A 60 4.49 -11.14 -7.88
C LYS A 60 3.22 -11.91 -7.52
N ASN A 61 2.94 -12.95 -8.31
CA ASN A 61 1.85 -13.89 -8.04
C ASN A 61 2.10 -14.70 -6.77
N GLY A 62 1.04 -14.98 -6.03
CA GLY A 62 1.05 -15.75 -4.80
C GLY A 62 0.41 -15.01 -3.63
N THR A 63 0.62 -15.52 -2.42
CA THR A 63 0.06 -14.94 -1.21
C THR A 63 0.92 -13.77 -0.73
N TRP A 64 0.25 -12.68 -0.37
CA TRP A 64 0.81 -11.48 0.24
C TRP A 64 0.30 -11.39 1.68
N ASN A 65 1.24 -11.29 2.61
CA ASN A 65 0.98 -11.12 4.04
C ASN A 65 1.00 -9.65 4.40
N VAL A 66 0.03 -9.22 5.20
CA VAL A 66 -0.16 -7.83 5.61
C VAL A 66 0.10 -7.68 7.09
N TYR A 67 0.86 -6.65 7.46
CA TYR A 67 1.35 -6.37 8.79
C TYR A 67 0.96 -4.94 9.19
N LYS A 68 0.44 -4.79 10.42
CA LYS A 68 0.22 -3.48 11.03
C LYS A 68 1.52 -2.98 11.66
N LEU A 69 1.93 -1.77 11.31
CA LEU A 69 3.03 -1.06 11.95
C LEU A 69 2.47 -0.12 13.01
N ARG A 70 3.09 -0.07 14.19
CA ARG A 70 2.58 0.71 15.35
C ARG A 70 3.71 1.46 16.04
N ASP A 71 3.42 2.60 16.65
CA ASP A 71 4.34 3.23 17.62
C ASP A 71 4.55 2.29 18.82
N ILE A 72 5.77 2.21 19.33
CA ILE A 72 6.11 1.43 20.53
C ILE A 72 5.32 1.86 21.78
N ASN A 73 4.90 3.11 21.85
CA ASN A 73 4.17 3.73 22.97
C ASN A 73 2.67 3.86 22.70
N SER A 74 2.17 3.45 21.52
CA SER A 74 0.77 3.62 21.16
C SER A 74 0.19 2.34 20.55
N PRO A 75 -1.04 1.95 20.90
CA PRO A 75 -1.72 0.86 20.20
C PRO A 75 -2.17 1.26 18.79
N ARG A 76 -2.03 2.53 18.40
CA ARG A 76 -2.46 3.08 17.12
C ARG A 76 -1.65 2.50 15.98
N VAL A 77 -2.33 2.26 14.86
CA VAL A 77 -1.68 1.88 13.60
C VAL A 77 -1.11 3.15 12.98
N ASP A 78 0.19 3.14 12.68
CA ASP A 78 0.90 4.28 12.07
C ASP A 78 1.38 3.97 10.64
N GLY A 79 1.19 2.73 10.22
CA GLY A 79 1.53 2.28 8.89
C GLY A 79 1.10 0.84 8.65
N TRP A 80 1.19 0.44 7.40
CA TRP A 80 0.91 -0.92 6.97
C TRP A 80 2.00 -1.39 6.04
N PHE A 81 2.33 -2.67 6.12
CA PHE A 81 3.29 -3.30 5.23
C PHE A 81 2.70 -4.57 4.67
N ALA A 82 2.73 -4.74 3.35
CA ALA A 82 2.38 -5.96 2.67
C ALA A 82 3.62 -6.54 1.99
N ALA A 83 3.85 -7.83 2.10
CA ALA A 83 4.97 -8.51 1.44
C ALA A 83 4.53 -9.89 0.93
N HIS A 84 5.03 -10.26 -0.24
CA HIS A 84 4.85 -11.60 -0.78
C HIS A 84 5.42 -12.66 0.20
N GLN A 85 4.78 -13.82 0.31
CA GLN A 85 5.13 -14.87 1.28
C GLN A 85 6.59 -15.37 1.19
N ASP A 86 7.20 -15.27 0.00
CA ASP A 86 8.60 -15.65 -0.24
C ASP A 86 9.61 -14.56 0.14
N VAL A 87 9.13 -13.38 0.59
CA VAL A 87 9.96 -12.25 0.96
C VAL A 87 10.03 -12.16 2.47
N ASP A 88 11.25 -12.12 3.02
CA ASP A 88 11.42 -11.83 4.45
C ASP A 88 10.98 -10.39 4.73
N PRO A 89 9.90 -10.19 5.51
CA PRO A 89 9.26 -8.88 5.61
C PRO A 89 10.15 -7.85 6.31
N LEU A 90 11.00 -8.25 7.26
CA LEU A 90 11.78 -7.31 8.06
C LEU A 90 12.94 -6.67 7.26
N PRO A 91 13.81 -7.45 6.59
CA PRO A 91 14.83 -6.90 5.71
C PRO A 91 14.22 -6.09 4.56
N GLU A 92 13.12 -6.55 3.97
CA GLU A 92 12.47 -5.84 2.87
C GLU A 92 11.86 -4.52 3.32
N LEU A 93 11.17 -4.49 4.47
CA LEU A 93 10.67 -3.23 5.04
C LEU A 93 11.81 -2.24 5.28
N THR A 94 12.92 -2.69 5.86
CA THR A 94 14.11 -1.87 6.09
C THR A 94 14.69 -1.31 4.78
N LYS A 95 14.71 -2.12 3.72
CA LYS A 95 15.11 -1.72 2.36
C LYS A 95 14.17 -0.64 1.81
N VAL A 96 12.85 -0.85 1.86
CA VAL A 96 11.84 0.09 1.34
C VAL A 96 11.81 1.42 2.11
N LEU A 97 12.29 1.43 3.36
CA LEU A 97 12.43 2.66 4.16
C LEU A 97 13.59 3.56 3.69
N ARG A 98 14.71 2.99 3.23
CA ARG A 98 15.97 3.70 2.91
C ARG A 98 16.00 4.29 1.49
N VAL A 99 15.11 5.25 1.21
CA VAL A 99 14.88 5.87 -0.14
C VAL A 99 16.13 6.47 -0.80
N ALA A 100 17.10 6.95 -0.02
CA ALA A 100 18.21 7.74 -0.56
C ALA A 100 19.15 6.94 -1.50
N GLU A 101 19.12 5.62 -1.48
CA GLU A 101 20.16 4.80 -2.11
C GLU A 101 19.66 3.73 -3.10
N LEU A 102 18.34 3.55 -3.27
CA LEU A 102 17.82 2.33 -3.90
C LEU A 102 16.99 2.60 -5.17
N LYS A 103 17.52 2.09 -6.30
CA LYS A 103 16.91 2.08 -7.64
C LYS A 103 15.66 1.19 -7.79
N LYS A 104 15.08 0.71 -6.67
CA LYS A 104 14.10 -0.40 -6.63
C LYS A 104 12.85 -0.12 -5.79
N VAL A 105 12.69 1.13 -5.37
CA VAL A 105 11.52 1.58 -4.60
C VAL A 105 10.74 2.57 -5.47
N PHE A 106 9.44 2.33 -5.61
CA PHE A 106 8.54 3.25 -6.31
C PHE A 106 7.66 3.95 -5.29
N LEU A 107 7.78 5.28 -5.18
CA LEU A 107 7.02 6.11 -4.25
C LEU A 107 5.70 6.56 -4.88
N VAL A 108 4.60 6.29 -4.20
CA VAL A 108 3.25 6.79 -4.51
C VAL A 108 2.90 7.91 -3.52
N ASN A 109 2.60 9.11 -4.01
CA ASN A 109 2.13 10.22 -3.17
C ASN A 109 0.61 10.26 -3.17
N ARG A 110 0.02 10.88 -2.14
CA ARG A 110 -1.43 11.04 -2.07
C ARG A 110 -2.07 11.76 -3.24
N TYR A 111 -1.30 12.64 -3.87
CA TYR A 111 -1.74 13.38 -5.04
C TYR A 111 -1.79 12.50 -6.29
N ASP A 112 -1.13 11.34 -6.28
CA ASP A 112 -1.15 10.35 -7.35
C ASP A 112 -2.32 9.35 -7.21
N TRP A 113 -3.02 9.32 -6.06
CA TRP A 113 -4.10 8.36 -5.79
C TRP A 113 -5.34 8.97 -5.09
N GLY A 114 -6.02 9.95 -5.67
CA GLY A 114 -7.22 10.51 -5.01
C GLY A 114 -7.77 11.80 -5.61
N TYR A 115 -8.30 12.67 -4.74
CA TYR A 115 -9.14 13.87 -4.97
C TYR A 115 -8.84 14.75 -6.20
N TYR A 116 -7.63 14.71 -6.75
CA TYR A 116 -7.20 15.51 -7.91
C TYR A 116 -7.07 14.73 -9.21
N VAL A 117 -7.13 13.39 -9.18
CA VAL A 117 -7.07 12.53 -10.34
C VAL A 117 -8.51 12.32 -10.83
N GLY A 118 -8.89 13.06 -11.87
CA GLY A 118 -10.21 12.93 -12.48
C GLY A 118 -10.50 11.48 -12.88
N GLY A 119 -11.73 11.04 -12.62
CA GLY A 119 -12.17 9.69 -12.92
C GLY A 119 -13.68 9.55 -12.75
N ASN A 120 -14.26 8.50 -13.34
CA ASN A 120 -15.65 8.14 -13.08
C ASN A 120 -15.78 7.82 -11.59
N ALA A 121 -16.36 8.74 -10.82
CA ALA A 121 -16.53 8.59 -9.39
C ALA A 121 -17.30 7.30 -9.12
N VAL A 122 -16.67 6.38 -8.38
CA VAL A 122 -17.41 5.28 -7.76
C VAL A 122 -18.26 5.92 -6.67
N GLU A 123 -19.58 5.74 -6.73
CA GLU A 123 -20.46 6.19 -5.65
C GLU A 123 -20.14 5.39 -4.38
N GLU A 124 -19.69 6.08 -3.34
CA GLU A 124 -19.30 5.48 -2.05
C GLU A 124 -20.32 5.85 -0.97
N VAL A 125 -20.48 4.97 0.02
CA VAL A 125 -21.21 5.33 1.24
C VAL A 125 -20.39 6.34 2.04
N ASP A 126 -20.97 7.51 2.30
CA ASP A 126 -20.36 8.57 3.10
C ASP A 126 -20.03 8.09 4.53
N ASP A 127 -18.87 8.54 5.03
CA ASP A 127 -18.41 8.26 6.40
C ASP A 127 -18.52 9.53 7.26
N GLU A 128 -19.75 9.82 7.70
CA GLU A 128 -20.09 11.00 8.53
C GLU A 128 -19.31 11.08 9.87
N GLU A 129 -18.72 9.97 10.32
CA GLU A 129 -18.00 9.91 11.60
C GLU A 129 -16.50 10.23 11.47
N ASP A 130 -15.95 10.15 10.25
CA ASP A 130 -14.57 10.52 9.93
C ASP A 130 -14.56 11.03 8.49
N GLU A 131 -14.77 12.34 8.34
CA GLU A 131 -14.79 13.02 7.04
C GLU A 131 -13.49 12.84 6.25
N LEU A 132 -12.40 12.47 6.93
CA LEU A 132 -11.08 12.23 6.33
C LEU A 132 -10.82 10.74 6.06
N ALA A 133 -11.71 9.83 6.43
CA ALA A 133 -11.50 8.38 6.23
C ALA A 133 -11.32 8.01 4.75
N SER A 134 -11.94 8.75 3.83
CA SER A 134 -11.73 8.58 2.37
C SER A 134 -10.34 9.03 1.93
N SER A 135 -9.72 9.94 2.66
CA SER A 135 -8.37 10.46 2.38
C SER A 135 -7.26 9.68 3.11
N ASN A 136 -7.58 8.98 4.20
CA ASN A 136 -6.63 8.29 5.07
C ASN A 136 -6.63 6.77 4.91
N THR A 137 -7.02 6.32 3.72
CA THR A 137 -7.11 4.92 3.36
C THR A 137 -6.47 4.64 2.02
N ILE A 138 -6.11 3.39 1.81
CA ILE A 138 -5.70 2.89 0.50
C ILE A 138 -6.07 1.41 0.36
N GLY A 139 -6.59 1.04 -0.81
CA GLY A 139 -6.82 -0.33 -1.20
C GLY A 139 -5.69 -0.89 -2.05
N ILE A 140 -5.46 -2.20 -1.91
CA ILE A 140 -4.69 -3.01 -2.85
C ILE A 140 -5.52 -4.23 -3.19
N THR A 141 -5.65 -4.53 -4.48
CA THR A 141 -6.42 -5.68 -4.98
C THR A 141 -5.67 -6.38 -6.10
N ASP A 142 -5.85 -7.69 -6.22
CA ASP A 142 -5.47 -8.43 -7.42
C ASP A 142 -6.22 -7.85 -8.63
N TYR A 143 -5.49 -7.58 -9.71
CA TYR A 143 -6.03 -6.90 -10.89
C TYR A 143 -7.27 -7.60 -11.47
N ALA A 144 -7.29 -8.94 -11.50
CA ALA A 144 -8.43 -9.70 -12.03
C ALA A 144 -9.70 -9.58 -11.17
N HIS A 145 -9.57 -9.23 -9.89
CA HIS A 145 -10.67 -9.14 -8.93
C HIS A 145 -10.99 -7.70 -8.51
N GLY A 146 -10.22 -6.70 -8.97
CA GLY A 146 -10.32 -5.31 -8.57
C GLY A 146 -11.73 -4.73 -8.75
N ASN A 147 -12.36 -4.95 -9.91
CA ASN A 147 -13.72 -4.46 -10.18
C ASN A 147 -14.77 -5.04 -9.19
N ALA A 148 -14.73 -6.34 -8.94
CA ALA A 148 -15.69 -6.98 -8.05
C ALA A 148 -15.52 -6.52 -6.60
N LEU A 149 -14.27 -6.37 -6.14
CA LEU A 149 -13.97 -5.89 -4.79
C LEU A 149 -14.33 -4.42 -4.60
N VAL A 150 -14.06 -3.56 -5.59
CA VAL A 150 -14.47 -2.16 -5.56
C VAL A 150 -15.98 -2.03 -5.36
N GLN A 151 -16.79 -2.76 -6.14
CA GLN A 151 -18.25 -2.71 -6.03
C GLN A 151 -18.75 -3.20 -4.67
N LYS A 152 -18.05 -4.18 -4.07
CA LYS A 152 -18.36 -4.68 -2.72
C LYS A 152 -17.99 -3.68 -1.63
N TRP A 153 -16.85 -3.01 -1.75
CA TRP A 153 -16.36 -2.04 -0.77
C TRP A 153 -17.05 -0.68 -0.87
N ALA A 154 -17.54 -0.29 -2.05
CA ALA A 154 -18.32 0.93 -2.27
C ALA A 154 -19.58 0.99 -1.38
N ARG A 155 -20.17 -0.17 -1.09
CA ARG A 155 -21.36 -0.34 -0.22
C ARG A 155 -21.04 -0.30 1.27
N GLN A 156 -19.81 0.00 1.66
CA GLN A 156 -19.34 0.03 3.03
C GLN A 156 -18.63 1.35 3.32
N LYS A 157 -18.87 1.90 4.51
CA LYS A 157 -18.10 3.02 5.06
C LYS A 157 -16.60 2.70 4.99
N SER A 158 -15.78 3.67 4.60
CA SER A 158 -14.34 3.47 4.32
C SER A 158 -13.61 2.72 5.44
N ARG A 159 -13.78 3.15 6.70
CA ARG A 159 -13.12 2.51 7.87
C ARG A 159 -13.66 1.12 8.23
N LYS A 160 -14.79 0.71 7.65
CA LYS A 160 -15.43 -0.60 7.90
C LYS A 160 -15.11 -1.63 6.82
N ARG A 161 -14.45 -1.24 5.74
CA ARG A 161 -14.01 -2.15 4.68
C ARG A 161 -13.01 -3.14 5.25
N LYS A 162 -13.31 -4.43 5.10
CA LYS A 162 -12.46 -5.52 5.58
C LYS A 162 -11.61 -6.08 4.45
N SER A 163 -10.47 -6.66 4.82
CA SER A 163 -9.65 -7.50 3.95
C SER A 163 -10.49 -8.61 3.30
N SER A 164 -10.03 -9.08 2.17
CA SER A 164 -10.62 -10.15 1.38
C SER A 164 -9.54 -11.07 0.84
N GLU A 165 -9.94 -12.19 0.26
CA GLU A 165 -9.01 -13.13 -0.37
C GLU A 165 -8.20 -12.50 -1.52
N ASN A 166 -8.73 -11.48 -2.20
CA ASN A 166 -8.08 -10.88 -3.37
C ASN A 166 -7.68 -9.42 -3.15
N GLY A 167 -7.66 -8.93 -1.91
CA GLY A 167 -7.23 -7.58 -1.63
C GLY A 167 -7.41 -7.15 -0.19
N VAL A 168 -6.70 -6.09 0.18
CA VAL A 168 -6.72 -5.50 1.51
C VAL A 168 -7.08 -4.02 1.43
N TRP A 169 -7.80 -3.55 2.46
CA TRP A 169 -8.09 -2.14 2.67
C TRP A 169 -7.35 -1.66 3.92
N MET A 170 -6.46 -0.70 3.76
CA MET A 170 -5.57 -0.22 4.82
C MET A 170 -6.02 1.16 5.26
N TYR A 171 -6.22 1.33 6.57
CA TYR A 171 -6.70 2.57 7.19
C TYR A 171 -5.74 3.01 8.27
N ILE A 172 -5.37 4.29 8.26
CA ILE A 172 -4.60 4.94 9.33
C ILE A 172 -5.49 6.06 9.91
N PRO A 173 -6.03 5.90 11.13
CA PRO A 173 -6.89 6.92 11.74
C PRO A 173 -6.20 8.28 11.83
N ASP A 174 -6.96 9.37 11.68
CA ASP A 174 -6.51 10.78 11.78
C ASP A 174 -5.14 11.07 11.13
N ALA A 175 -4.85 10.37 10.03
CA ALA A 175 -3.67 10.58 9.21
C ALA A 175 -3.82 11.84 8.36
N GLU A 176 -2.70 12.37 7.91
CA GLU A 176 -2.66 13.32 6.81
C GLU A 176 -1.35 13.08 6.05
N TYR A 177 -1.30 13.49 4.78
CA TYR A 177 -0.10 13.40 3.93
C TYR A 177 0.48 11.98 3.88
N MET A 178 -0.26 11.09 3.23
CA MET A 178 0.06 9.67 3.14
C MET A 178 0.92 9.35 1.92
N TRP A 179 1.70 8.28 2.03
CA TRP A 179 2.54 7.75 0.97
C TRP A 179 2.47 6.24 0.90
N GLY A 180 2.55 5.72 -0.32
CA GLY A 180 2.81 4.32 -0.63
C GLY A 180 4.24 4.14 -1.12
N ARG A 181 4.85 2.98 -0.90
CA ARG A 181 6.10 2.59 -1.54
C ARG A 181 6.04 1.14 -1.96
N PHE A 182 6.14 0.87 -3.25
CA PHE A 182 6.35 -0.49 -3.75
C PHE A 182 7.83 -0.83 -3.72
N GLY A 183 8.18 -1.97 -3.13
CA GLY A 183 9.47 -2.61 -3.35
C GLY A 183 9.36 -3.60 -4.51
N PHE A 184 10.34 -3.56 -5.40
CA PHE A 184 10.43 -4.44 -6.56
C PHE A 184 11.52 -5.48 -6.37
N ASN A 185 11.38 -6.57 -7.12
CA ASN A 185 12.43 -7.57 -7.31
C ASN A 185 13.72 -6.96 -7.91
N ASP A 186 14.76 -7.78 -7.99
CA ASP A 186 16.08 -7.30 -8.37
C ASP A 186 16.17 -6.81 -9.82
N ASP A 187 15.33 -7.35 -10.69
CA ASP A 187 15.24 -6.99 -12.10
C ASP A 187 14.30 -5.79 -12.35
N TYR A 188 13.65 -5.27 -11.30
CA TYR A 188 12.69 -4.17 -11.36
C TYR A 188 11.48 -4.46 -12.28
N THR A 189 11.03 -5.71 -12.33
CA THR A 189 9.96 -6.19 -13.22
C THR A 189 8.63 -6.43 -12.50
N GLU A 190 8.64 -6.76 -11.21
CA GLU A 190 7.42 -6.97 -10.43
C GLU A 190 7.58 -6.45 -9.00
N ALA A 191 6.52 -5.85 -8.49
CA ALA A 191 6.40 -5.50 -7.08
C ALA A 191 6.26 -6.78 -6.24
N HIS A 192 6.93 -6.81 -5.09
CA HIS A 192 6.83 -7.91 -4.13
C HIS A 192 6.60 -7.45 -2.69
N SER A 193 6.55 -6.13 -2.48
CA SER A 193 6.27 -5.51 -1.20
C SER A 193 5.62 -4.14 -1.40
N PHE A 194 4.86 -3.70 -0.40
CA PHE A 194 4.21 -2.39 -0.37
C PHE A 194 4.17 -1.83 1.06
N LEU A 195 4.63 -0.60 1.24
CA LEU A 195 4.59 0.14 2.50
C LEU A 195 3.64 1.33 2.37
N TYR A 196 2.66 1.43 3.28
CA TYR A 196 1.77 2.57 3.43
C TYR A 196 2.03 3.28 4.76
N PHE A 197 2.27 4.59 4.72
CA PHE A 197 2.65 5.39 5.89
C PHE A 197 2.27 6.87 5.69
N THR A 198 2.59 7.71 6.67
CA THR A 198 2.19 9.14 6.70
C THR A 198 3.37 10.05 7.04
N GLN A 199 3.20 11.36 6.91
CA GLN A 199 4.19 12.36 7.35
C GLN A 199 4.47 12.33 8.85
N ARG A 200 3.53 11.79 9.62
CA ARG A 200 3.63 11.69 11.07
C ARG A 200 4.22 10.37 11.52
N THR A 201 4.49 9.42 10.60
CA THR A 201 5.08 8.13 10.93
C THR A 201 6.54 8.32 11.34
N ASP A 202 6.82 8.18 12.63
CA ASP A 202 8.17 8.23 13.20
C ASP A 202 8.78 6.82 13.23
N PHE A 203 9.54 6.45 12.20
CA PHE A 203 10.18 5.14 12.11
C PHE A 203 11.22 4.85 13.22
N SER A 204 11.63 5.85 14.00
CA SER A 204 12.44 5.64 15.20
C SER A 204 11.62 5.15 16.41
N LYS A 205 10.30 5.13 16.29
CA LYS A 205 9.36 4.61 17.30
C LYS A 205 8.42 3.56 16.74
N THR A 206 8.28 3.47 15.41
CA THR A 206 7.48 2.43 14.77
C THR A 206 8.15 1.06 14.91
N VAL A 207 7.39 0.05 15.34
CA VAL A 207 7.82 -1.33 15.45
C VAL A 207 7.09 -2.24 14.46
N PHE A 208 7.78 -3.28 14.02
CA PHE A 208 7.17 -4.39 13.29
C PHE A 208 6.52 -5.37 14.28
N PRO A 209 5.42 -6.07 13.91
CA PRO A 209 4.78 -7.05 14.79
C PRO A 209 5.77 -8.07 15.37
N GLY A 210 5.74 -8.23 16.70
CA GLY A 210 6.63 -9.14 17.42
C GLY A 210 8.02 -8.58 17.73
N GLN A 211 8.36 -7.37 17.27
CA GLN A 211 9.60 -6.68 17.60
C GLN A 211 9.41 -5.72 18.77
N ILE A 212 10.48 -5.56 19.55
CA ILE A 212 10.57 -4.59 20.65
C ILE A 212 11.47 -3.39 20.32
N THR A 213 12.19 -3.48 19.20
CA THR A 213 13.12 -2.47 18.70
C THR A 213 12.51 -1.75 17.50
N ALA A 214 12.71 -0.44 17.41
CA ALA A 214 12.15 0.37 16.34
C ALA A 214 12.79 0.09 14.98
N LEU A 215 12.04 0.35 13.90
CA LEU A 215 12.45 0.07 12.52
C LEU A 215 13.74 0.79 12.09
N LYS A 216 14.01 1.98 12.63
CA LYS A 216 15.22 2.75 12.29
C LYS A 216 16.49 2.25 13.01
N GLU A 217 16.36 1.45 14.05
CA GLU A 217 17.49 0.90 14.82
C GLU A 217 17.98 -0.46 14.28
N ASN A 218 17.33 -0.98 13.24
CA ASN A 218 17.66 -2.25 12.56
C ASN A 218 18.44 -2.05 11.25
#